data_AF-A0A6L9KT97-F1
#
_entry.id   AF-A0A6L9KT97-F1
#
_cell.length_a   1.000
_cell.length_b   1.000
_cell.length_c   1.000
_cell.angle_alpha   90.00
_cell.angle_beta   90.00
_cell.angle_gamma   90.00
#
_symmetry.space_group_name_H-M   'P 1'
#
loop_
_entity.id
_entity.type
_entity.pdbx_description
1 polymer ?
#
loop_
_entity_poly.entity_id
_entity_poly.type
_entity_poly.pdbx_seq_one_letter_code
_entity_poly.pdbx_strand_id
1 'polypeptide(L)'
;MDSDQSGKDSPVSSRRRFMTTTLVGATGGLMATEAAACQETLPDNPPIVVPKEFQLAADTPFPKIDFPMTGADVFAAACKTEGISALLCCPGNYKVMHALVAQGIPVYSGRNELAMCAAADAFIRVSGEIAATSGTEGPGFTTMICSIATAHAARTPLLVLASNTSVKDDDTEAGIQAGYQQPTTVGLRKYGKRLITPQRVHEYAGYAFRE
;
A
#
# COMPACT_ATOMS: atom_id res chain seq x y z
N MET A 1 36.60 36.65 -29.28
CA MET A 1 35.64 37.73 -29.59
C MET A 1 34.51 37.09 -30.41
N ASP A 2 33.83 36.07 -29.90
CA ASP A 2 32.94 36.05 -28.72
C ASP A 2 31.86 37.13 -28.79
N SER A 3 30.71 36.72 -29.29
CA SER A 3 29.40 37.18 -28.81
C SER A 3 28.30 36.32 -29.45
N ASP A 4 27.77 35.33 -28.72
CA ASP A 4 26.32 35.16 -28.67
C ASP A 4 25.92 34.41 -27.39
N GLN A 5 25.33 35.15 -26.44
CA GLN A 5 24.77 34.64 -25.20
C GLN A 5 23.27 34.43 -25.41
N SER A 6 22.85 33.17 -25.51
CA SER A 6 21.44 32.79 -25.49
C SER A 6 20.98 32.43 -24.07
N GLY A 7 19.81 32.97 -23.69
CA GLY A 7 18.77 32.26 -22.94
C GLY A 7 19.01 31.95 -21.46
N LYS A 8 18.33 32.72 -20.60
CA LYS A 8 18.11 32.44 -19.17
C LYS A 8 17.26 31.18 -18.96
N ASP A 9 17.64 30.35 -17.99
CA ASP A 9 16.70 29.59 -17.15
C ASP A 9 17.17 29.64 -15.69
N SER A 10 16.40 30.34 -14.85
CA SER A 10 16.66 30.47 -13.42
C SER A 10 16.28 29.17 -12.68
N PRO A 11 17.14 28.61 -11.80
CA PRO A 11 16.81 27.39 -11.09
C PRO A 11 15.69 27.62 -10.08
N VAL A 12 14.64 26.81 -10.20
CA VAL A 12 13.43 26.83 -9.36
C VAL A 12 13.83 26.64 -7.89
N SER A 13 13.50 27.64 -7.07
CA SER A 13 13.71 27.66 -5.62
C SER A 13 12.93 26.54 -4.94
N SER A 14 13.63 25.46 -4.57
CA SER A 14 13.06 24.39 -3.75
C SER A 14 13.05 24.81 -2.28
N ARG A 15 11.87 24.69 -1.64
CA ARG A 15 11.60 25.06 -0.24
C ARG A 15 12.53 24.40 0.78
N ARG A 16 13.28 23.35 0.41
CA ARG A 16 14.28 22.69 1.27
C ARG A 16 15.52 23.55 1.55
N ARG A 17 15.85 24.52 0.69
CA ARG A 17 17.05 25.36 0.88
C ARG A 17 16.87 26.48 1.90
N PHE A 18 15.63 26.89 2.15
CA PHE A 18 15.32 27.99 3.08
C PHE A 18 15.59 27.63 4.56
N MET A 19 15.44 26.34 4.93
CA MET A 19 15.72 25.89 6.30
C MET A 19 17.21 25.78 6.62
N THR A 20 18.07 25.69 5.61
CA THR A 20 19.53 25.65 5.81
C THR A 20 20.10 27.04 6.08
N THR A 21 19.48 28.11 5.57
CA THR A 21 19.99 29.48 5.72
C THR A 21 19.53 30.15 7.01
N THR A 22 18.43 29.72 7.62
CA THR A 22 17.84 30.37 8.81
C THR A 22 18.57 30.06 10.12
N LEU A 23 19.46 29.07 10.16
CA LEU A 23 20.30 28.77 11.34
C LEU A 23 21.57 29.62 11.44
N VAL A 24 21.92 30.39 10.40
CA VAL A 24 23.15 31.21 10.37
C VAL A 24 22.87 32.69 10.65
N GLY A 25 21.60 33.10 10.79
CA GLY A 25 21.20 34.50 10.76
C GLY A 25 20.58 35.11 12.02
N ALA A 26 20.50 34.40 13.15
CA ALA A 26 19.83 34.93 14.34
C ALA A 26 20.53 34.50 15.64
N THR A 27 21.66 35.15 15.94
CA THR A 27 22.03 35.78 17.22
C THR A 27 23.54 35.98 17.25
N GLY A 28 23.99 37.23 17.17
CA GLY A 28 25.35 37.55 17.55
C GLY A 28 25.57 37.31 19.05
N GLY A 29 26.73 36.76 19.38
CA GLY A 29 27.28 36.76 20.74
C GLY A 29 27.41 35.37 21.39
N LEU A 30 28.67 34.92 21.53
CA LEU A 30 29.13 33.89 22.48
C LEU A 30 28.59 32.46 22.27
N MET A 31 29.14 31.70 21.32
CA MET A 31 29.32 30.22 21.38
C MET A 31 30.16 29.73 20.16
N ALA A 32 31.32 30.32 19.90
CA ALA A 32 32.12 30.04 18.69
C ALA A 32 33.24 29.00 18.89
N THR A 33 33.16 28.10 19.87
CA THR A 33 34.24 27.13 20.13
C THR A 33 33.84 25.66 20.23
N GLU A 34 32.55 25.29 20.14
CA GLU A 34 32.14 23.87 20.22
C GLU A 34 31.38 23.34 19.00
N ALA A 35 31.02 24.18 18.02
CA ALA A 35 30.34 23.72 16.80
C ALA A 35 31.28 23.15 15.72
N ALA A 36 32.60 23.17 15.95
CA ALA A 36 33.59 22.66 15.00
C ALA A 36 33.82 21.14 15.11
N ALA A 37 33.25 20.46 16.12
CA ALA A 37 33.53 19.06 16.42
C ALA A 37 32.50 18.05 15.86
N CYS A 38 31.42 18.50 15.21
CA CYS A 38 30.36 17.60 14.69
C CYS A 38 30.14 17.74 13.18
N GLN A 39 31.14 18.18 12.42
CA GLN A 39 31.16 18.00 10.98
C GLN A 39 31.78 16.64 10.65
N GLU A 40 31.08 15.56 11.00
CA GLU A 40 31.20 14.36 10.19
C GLU A 40 30.60 14.69 8.82
N THR A 41 31.48 14.95 7.85
CA THR A 41 31.12 14.93 6.44
C THR A 41 30.69 13.51 6.10
N LEU A 42 29.42 13.18 6.34
CA LEU A 42 28.81 12.02 5.72
C LEU A 42 29.04 12.18 4.21
N PRO A 43 29.69 11.21 3.55
CA PRO A 43 29.96 11.31 2.12
C PRO A 43 28.65 11.57 1.38
N ASP A 44 28.71 12.49 0.41
CA ASP A 44 27.63 12.85 -0.50
C ASP A 44 26.80 11.61 -0.85
N ASN A 45 25.52 11.64 -0.48
CA ASN A 45 24.59 10.53 -0.61
C ASN A 45 24.71 9.95 -2.04
N PRO A 46 25.24 8.73 -2.23
CA PRO A 46 25.44 8.18 -3.56
C PRO A 46 24.09 8.13 -4.29
N PRO A 47 24.07 8.35 -5.62
CA PRO A 47 22.83 8.28 -6.38
C PRO A 47 22.15 6.94 -6.13
N ILE A 48 20.82 6.95 -5.97
CA ILE A 48 20.03 5.74 -5.77
C ILE A 48 20.28 4.82 -6.99
N VAL A 49 21.02 3.74 -6.77
CA VAL A 49 21.23 2.72 -7.80
C VAL A 49 20.01 1.81 -7.77
N VAL A 50 19.22 1.83 -8.84
CA VAL A 50 18.11 0.90 -9.01
C VAL A 50 18.69 -0.45 -9.45
N PRO A 51 18.48 -1.53 -8.68
CA PRO A 51 18.90 -2.87 -9.06
C PRO A 51 18.33 -3.29 -10.44
N LYS A 52 19.13 -4.02 -11.24
CA LYS A 52 18.76 -4.42 -12.62
C LYS A 52 17.51 -5.30 -12.67
N GLU A 53 17.23 -5.98 -11.57
CA GLU A 53 16.08 -6.85 -11.33
C GLU A 53 14.76 -6.08 -11.49
N PHE A 54 14.71 -4.78 -11.18
CA PHE A 54 13.51 -3.97 -11.38
C PHE A 54 13.19 -3.76 -12.86
N GLN A 55 14.22 -3.52 -13.68
CA GLN A 55 14.04 -3.40 -15.13
C GLN A 55 13.63 -4.74 -15.72
N LEU A 56 14.30 -5.83 -15.32
CA LEU A 56 13.95 -7.18 -15.74
C LEU A 56 12.49 -7.53 -15.39
N ALA A 57 12.05 -7.18 -14.18
CA ALA A 57 10.67 -7.41 -13.75
C ALA A 57 9.67 -6.58 -14.57
N ALA A 58 9.99 -5.34 -14.92
CA ALA A 58 9.15 -4.49 -15.76
C ALA A 58 8.99 -5.04 -17.19
N ASP A 59 10.05 -5.63 -17.74
CA ASP A 59 10.07 -6.20 -19.08
C ASP A 59 9.48 -7.63 -19.14
N THR A 60 9.27 -8.27 -17.98
CA THR A 60 8.74 -9.64 -17.91
C THR A 60 7.21 -9.63 -18.06
N PRO A 61 6.64 -10.38 -19.03
CA PRO A 61 5.20 -10.46 -19.18
C PRO A 61 4.56 -11.18 -17.99
N PHE A 62 3.35 -10.76 -17.62
CA PHE A 62 2.58 -11.44 -16.58
C PHE A 62 2.25 -12.88 -16.99
N PRO A 63 2.28 -13.83 -16.04
CA PRO A 63 1.96 -15.22 -16.34
C PRO A 63 0.51 -15.35 -16.80
N LYS A 64 0.27 -16.20 -17.81
CA LYS A 64 -1.09 -16.57 -18.21
C LYS A 64 -1.63 -17.57 -17.19
N ILE A 65 -2.62 -17.16 -16.42
CA ILE A 65 -3.31 -18.03 -15.47
C ILE A 65 -4.46 -18.75 -16.21
N ASP A 66 -4.45 -20.08 -16.14
CA ASP A 66 -5.50 -20.97 -16.69
C ASP A 66 -5.82 -22.07 -15.67
N PHE A 67 -6.84 -22.89 -15.93
CA PHE A 67 -7.19 -24.00 -15.06
C PHE A 67 -6.08 -25.08 -15.03
N PRO A 68 -5.82 -25.69 -13.85
CA PRO A 68 -6.48 -25.47 -12.55
C PRO A 68 -6.00 -24.20 -11.83
N MET A 69 -6.95 -23.39 -11.36
CA MET A 69 -6.70 -22.14 -10.64
C MET A 69 -6.82 -22.31 -9.11
N THR A 70 -6.04 -21.55 -8.35
CA THR A 70 -6.27 -21.42 -6.90
C THR A 70 -7.43 -20.47 -6.61
N GLY A 71 -7.93 -20.46 -5.36
CA GLY A 71 -8.94 -19.48 -4.97
C GLY A 71 -8.47 -18.02 -5.10
N ALA A 72 -7.18 -17.75 -4.88
CA ALA A 72 -6.61 -16.42 -5.06
C ALA A 72 -6.61 -15.99 -6.54
N ASP A 73 -6.31 -16.93 -7.44
CA ASP A 73 -6.33 -16.70 -8.89
C ASP A 73 -7.74 -16.39 -9.40
N VAL A 74 -8.74 -17.17 -8.96
CA VAL A 74 -10.15 -16.93 -9.27
C VAL A 74 -10.60 -15.57 -8.75
N PHE A 75 -10.20 -15.21 -7.52
CA PHE A 75 -10.51 -13.92 -6.94
C PHE A 75 -9.85 -12.77 -7.72
N ALA A 76 -8.58 -12.90 -8.07
CA ALA A 76 -7.86 -11.87 -8.83
C ALA A 76 -8.45 -11.68 -10.24
N ALA A 77 -8.87 -12.76 -10.90
CA ALA A 77 -9.58 -12.68 -12.17
C ALA A 77 -10.89 -11.89 -12.04
N ALA A 78 -11.67 -12.14 -10.96
CA ALA A 78 -12.87 -11.36 -10.68
C ALA A 78 -12.54 -9.88 -10.43
N CYS A 79 -11.52 -9.57 -9.62
CA CYS A 79 -11.07 -8.18 -9.40
C CYS A 79 -10.68 -7.45 -10.69
N LYS A 80 -10.05 -8.16 -11.64
CA LYS A 80 -9.72 -7.60 -12.96
C LYS A 80 -10.97 -7.31 -13.77
N THR A 81 -11.95 -8.23 -13.79
CA THR A 81 -13.23 -8.03 -14.48
C THR A 81 -14.02 -6.85 -13.88
N GLU A 82 -13.98 -6.69 -12.57
CA GLU A 82 -14.68 -5.63 -11.83
C GLU A 82 -13.92 -4.29 -11.83
N GLY A 83 -12.73 -4.23 -12.44
CA GLY A 83 -11.98 -3.00 -12.64
C GLY A 83 -11.23 -2.47 -11.41
N ILE A 84 -10.80 -3.34 -10.49
CA ILE A 84 -9.90 -2.91 -9.40
C ILE A 84 -8.61 -2.36 -9.99
N SER A 85 -8.26 -1.15 -9.59
CA SER A 85 -7.12 -0.41 -10.13
C SER A 85 -5.85 -0.59 -9.30
N ALA A 86 -5.96 -0.85 -7.99
CA ALA A 86 -4.80 -1.08 -7.13
C ALA A 86 -5.13 -1.84 -5.84
N LEU A 87 -4.12 -2.52 -5.29
CA LEU A 87 -4.11 -2.99 -3.90
C LEU A 87 -3.08 -2.19 -3.10
N LEU A 88 -3.50 -1.63 -1.96
CA LEU A 88 -2.65 -0.88 -1.03
C LEU A 88 -2.57 -1.62 0.31
N CYS A 89 -1.42 -2.18 0.66
CA CYS A 89 -1.30 -3.07 1.83
C CYS A 89 0.10 -3.11 2.46
N CYS A 90 0.20 -3.67 3.67
CA CYS A 90 1.47 -4.16 4.18
C CYS A 90 1.74 -5.59 3.67
N PRO A 91 3.00 -6.03 3.59
CA PRO A 91 3.32 -7.40 3.18
C PRO A 91 2.75 -8.42 4.17
N GLY A 92 2.19 -9.53 3.66
CA GLY A 92 1.64 -10.60 4.50
C GLY A 92 0.72 -11.56 3.75
N ASN A 93 -0.33 -11.04 3.09
CA ASN A 93 -1.24 -11.85 2.28
C ASN A 93 -0.71 -12.12 0.87
N TYR A 94 0.46 -12.77 0.79
CA TYR A 94 1.24 -12.92 -0.45
C TYR A 94 0.50 -13.66 -1.56
N LYS A 95 -0.33 -14.66 -1.24
CA LYS A 95 -1.09 -15.42 -2.26
C LYS A 95 -2.01 -14.51 -3.06
N VAL A 96 -2.77 -13.64 -2.39
CA VAL A 96 -3.66 -12.69 -3.05
C VAL A 96 -2.88 -11.57 -3.73
N MET A 97 -1.81 -11.06 -3.10
CA MET A 97 -0.95 -10.04 -3.71
C MET A 97 -0.36 -10.54 -5.03
N HIS A 98 0.24 -11.74 -5.05
CA HIS A 98 0.82 -12.32 -6.26
C HIS A 98 -0.23 -12.60 -7.32
N ALA A 99 -1.42 -13.10 -6.95
CA ALA A 99 -2.50 -13.33 -7.89
C ALA A 99 -3.00 -12.03 -8.57
N LEU A 100 -3.11 -10.94 -7.80
CA LEU A 100 -3.48 -9.63 -8.35
C LEU A 100 -2.40 -9.08 -9.28
N VAL A 101 -1.12 -9.16 -8.89
CA VAL A 101 0.00 -8.77 -9.76
C VAL A 101 0.00 -9.57 -11.05
N ALA A 102 -0.22 -10.89 -10.98
CA ALA A 102 -0.31 -11.75 -12.17
C ALA A 102 -1.47 -11.38 -13.10
N GLN A 103 -2.51 -10.71 -12.60
CA GLN A 103 -3.59 -10.17 -13.41
C GLN A 103 -3.30 -8.76 -13.97
N GLY A 104 -2.16 -8.17 -13.62
CA GLY A 104 -1.74 -6.82 -14.00
C GLY A 104 -2.24 -5.73 -13.04
N ILE A 105 -2.76 -6.09 -11.87
CA ILE A 105 -3.24 -5.13 -10.87
C ILE A 105 -2.04 -4.75 -9.98
N PRO A 106 -1.65 -3.47 -9.91
CA PRO A 106 -0.50 -3.05 -9.12
C PRO A 106 -0.76 -3.20 -7.62
N VAL A 107 0.29 -3.60 -6.90
CA VAL A 107 0.30 -3.70 -5.44
C VAL A 107 1.29 -2.69 -4.88
N TYR A 108 0.78 -1.69 -4.16
CA TYR A 108 1.60 -0.73 -3.44
C TYR A 108 1.78 -1.20 -2.01
N SER A 109 3.03 -1.39 -1.59
CA SER A 109 3.36 -1.86 -0.25
C SER A 109 3.83 -0.75 0.68
N GLY A 110 3.25 -0.69 1.89
CA GLY A 110 3.64 0.24 2.95
C GLY A 110 4.36 -0.42 4.12
N ARG A 111 4.36 0.29 5.26
CA ARG A 111 4.97 -0.15 6.52
C ARG A 111 3.99 -0.16 7.70
N ASN A 112 2.77 0.32 7.48
CA ASN A 112 1.74 0.37 8.50
C ASN A 112 0.35 0.21 7.84
N GLU A 113 -0.43 -0.75 8.33
CA GLU A 113 -1.71 -1.15 7.74
C GLU A 113 -2.77 -0.05 7.86
N LEU A 114 -2.76 0.72 8.96
CA LEU A 114 -3.66 1.86 9.13
C LEU A 114 -3.42 2.89 8.02
N ALA A 115 -2.15 3.23 7.79
CA ALA A 115 -1.76 4.17 6.74
C ALA A 115 -2.09 3.64 5.34
N MET A 116 -1.90 2.35 5.08
CA MET A 116 -2.21 1.76 3.77
C MET A 116 -3.71 1.67 3.50
N CYS A 117 -4.52 1.36 4.51
CA CYS A 117 -5.98 1.39 4.39
C CYS A 117 -6.49 2.83 4.17
N ALA A 118 -5.93 3.82 4.86
CA ALA A 118 -6.25 5.23 4.64
C ALA A 118 -5.81 5.72 3.25
N ALA A 119 -4.65 5.25 2.77
CA ALA A 119 -4.18 5.54 1.42
C ALA A 119 -5.10 4.94 0.35
N ALA A 120 -5.65 3.74 0.57
CA ALA A 120 -6.61 3.13 -0.34
C ALA A 120 -7.91 3.94 -0.41
N ASP A 121 -8.44 4.37 0.73
CA ASP A 121 -9.59 5.28 0.81
C ASP A 121 -9.31 6.60 0.06
N ALA A 122 -8.15 7.21 0.30
CA ALA A 122 -7.74 8.43 -0.39
C ALA A 122 -7.59 8.23 -1.91
N PHE A 123 -7.00 7.11 -2.35
CA PHE A 123 -6.86 6.76 -3.76
C PHE A 123 -8.22 6.79 -4.45
N ILE A 124 -9.19 6.06 -3.91
CA ILE A 124 -10.54 5.96 -4.48
C ILE A 124 -11.20 7.34 -4.58
N ARG A 125 -11.09 8.15 -3.52
CA ARG A 125 -11.74 9.46 -3.46
C ARG A 125 -11.13 10.48 -4.42
N VAL A 126 -9.84 10.36 -4.72
CA VAL A 126 -9.12 11.30 -5.59
C VAL A 126 -9.18 10.87 -7.06
N SER A 127 -9.06 9.58 -7.36
CA SER A 127 -9.07 9.07 -8.73
C SER A 127 -10.48 8.75 -9.25
N GLY A 128 -11.42 8.42 -8.36
CA GLY A 128 -12.72 7.84 -8.73
C GLY A 128 -12.64 6.36 -9.11
N GLU A 129 -11.47 5.74 -9.02
CA GLU A 129 -11.24 4.33 -9.33
C GLU A 129 -11.38 3.46 -8.08
N ILE A 130 -11.75 2.18 -8.25
CA ILE A 130 -11.89 1.25 -7.14
C ILE A 130 -10.52 0.70 -6.74
N ALA A 131 -10.23 0.70 -5.44
CA ALA A 131 -9.04 0.10 -4.88
C ALA A 131 -9.38 -0.87 -3.73
N ALA A 132 -8.45 -1.78 -3.47
CA ALA A 132 -8.50 -2.67 -2.34
C ALA A 132 -7.41 -2.34 -1.32
N THR A 133 -7.62 -2.78 -0.09
CA THR A 133 -6.58 -2.85 0.94
C THR A 133 -6.52 -4.24 1.56
N SER A 134 -5.38 -4.60 2.15
CA SER A 134 -5.20 -5.89 2.80
C SER A 134 -4.36 -5.79 4.05
N GLY A 135 -4.71 -6.62 5.04
CA GLY A 135 -3.92 -6.87 6.24
C GLY A 135 -3.98 -8.34 6.60
N THR A 136 -2.89 -8.83 7.19
CA THR A 136 -2.83 -10.20 7.72
C THR A 136 -3.86 -10.39 8.83
N GLU A 137 -4.28 -11.64 9.10
CA GLU A 137 -5.14 -11.96 10.22
C GLU A 137 -4.63 -11.37 11.54
N GLY A 138 -5.52 -11.07 12.47
CA GLY A 138 -5.14 -10.57 13.79
C GLY A 138 -4.61 -9.13 13.74
N PRO A 139 -3.31 -8.87 14.04
CA PRO A 139 -2.78 -7.51 14.16
C PRO A 139 -2.88 -6.67 12.88
N GLY A 140 -2.66 -7.27 11.71
CA GLY A 140 -2.72 -6.54 10.44
C GLY A 140 -4.12 -5.99 10.18
N PHE A 141 -5.13 -6.85 10.27
CA PHE A 141 -6.53 -6.47 10.14
C PHE A 141 -6.99 -5.48 11.22
N THR A 142 -6.67 -5.75 12.50
CA THR A 142 -7.13 -4.90 13.61
C THR A 142 -6.54 -3.49 13.55
N THR A 143 -5.30 -3.35 13.07
CA THR A 143 -4.66 -2.05 12.83
C THR A 143 -5.43 -1.20 11.79
N MET A 144 -6.09 -1.83 10.81
CA MET A 144 -6.87 -1.12 9.79
C MET A 144 -8.23 -0.60 10.27
N ILE A 145 -8.76 -1.07 11.41
CA ILE A 145 -10.17 -0.82 11.81
C ILE A 145 -10.54 0.66 11.80
N CYS A 146 -9.66 1.54 12.28
CA CYS A 146 -9.91 2.99 12.28
C CYS A 146 -10.09 3.56 10.86
N SER A 147 -9.25 3.12 9.92
CA SER A 147 -9.33 3.55 8.53
C SER A 147 -10.52 2.93 7.80
N ILE A 148 -10.90 1.69 8.12
CA ILE A 148 -12.13 1.04 7.63
C ILE A 148 -13.36 1.83 8.09
N ALA A 149 -13.41 2.20 9.37
CA ALA A 149 -14.51 3.01 9.91
C ALA A 149 -14.61 4.38 9.23
N THR A 150 -13.47 5.00 8.93
CA THR A 150 -13.40 6.29 8.20
C THR A 150 -13.93 6.15 6.78
N ALA A 151 -13.47 5.14 6.03
CA ALA A 151 -13.95 4.85 4.68
C ALA A 151 -15.46 4.56 4.66
N HIS A 152 -15.95 3.80 5.64
CA HIS A 152 -17.38 3.50 5.77
C HIS A 152 -18.20 4.77 6.02
N ALA A 153 -17.78 5.62 6.97
CA ALA A 153 -18.44 6.89 7.25
C ALA A 153 -18.41 7.84 6.04
N ALA A 154 -17.33 7.82 5.26
CA ALA A 154 -17.18 8.58 4.03
C ALA A 154 -17.97 7.99 2.84
N ARG A 155 -18.56 6.79 2.99
CA ARG A 155 -19.23 6.03 1.93
C ARG A 155 -18.31 5.71 0.75
N THR A 156 -17.02 5.51 1.02
CA THR A 156 -16.05 5.09 0.00
C THR A 156 -16.25 3.60 -0.33
N PRO A 157 -16.28 3.21 -1.62
CA PRO A 157 -16.39 1.81 -2.04
C PRO A 157 -15.04 1.07 -1.90
N LEU A 158 -14.56 0.92 -0.66
CA LEU A 158 -13.29 0.29 -0.35
C LEU A 158 -13.44 -1.22 -0.16
N LEU A 159 -12.71 -2.02 -0.93
CA LEU A 159 -12.62 -3.47 -0.73
C LEU A 159 -11.55 -3.83 0.29
N VAL A 160 -11.92 -4.50 1.38
CA VAL A 160 -11.00 -4.90 2.46
C VAL A 160 -10.76 -6.40 2.43
N LEU A 161 -9.51 -6.81 2.28
CA LEU A 161 -9.07 -8.20 2.22
C LEU A 161 -8.28 -8.58 3.46
N ALA A 162 -8.95 -9.19 4.43
CA ALA A 162 -8.31 -9.76 5.60
C ALA A 162 -8.01 -11.25 5.36
N SER A 163 -6.75 -11.67 5.53
CA SER A 163 -6.47 -13.12 5.58
C SER A 163 -7.03 -13.73 6.87
N ASN A 164 -7.00 -15.05 6.97
CA ASN A 164 -7.54 -15.78 8.11
C ASN A 164 -6.79 -17.09 8.28
N THR A 165 -6.85 -17.66 9.48
CA THR A 165 -6.32 -18.98 9.76
C THR A 165 -6.97 -20.05 8.89
N SER A 166 -6.27 -21.16 8.69
CA SER A 166 -6.82 -22.29 7.96
C SER A 166 -8.07 -22.83 8.68
N VAL A 167 -9.05 -23.31 7.92
CA VAL A 167 -10.29 -23.87 8.50
C VAL A 167 -9.97 -25.08 9.40
N LYS A 168 -8.87 -25.79 9.14
CA LYS A 168 -8.44 -26.93 9.95
C LYS A 168 -7.95 -26.51 11.34
N ASP A 169 -7.35 -25.32 11.45
CA ASP A 169 -6.76 -24.84 12.70
C ASP A 169 -7.74 -23.96 13.50
N ASP A 170 -8.96 -23.77 12.97
CA ASP A 170 -10.04 -23.06 13.66
C ASP A 170 -10.42 -23.80 14.95
N ASP A 171 -10.57 -23.07 16.07
CA ASP A 171 -10.90 -23.61 17.40
C ASP A 171 -9.84 -24.57 18.02
N THR A 172 -8.65 -24.67 17.42
CA THR A 172 -7.58 -25.53 17.94
C THR A 172 -6.67 -24.83 18.94
N GLU A 173 -6.74 -23.49 19.04
CA GLU A 173 -5.79 -22.62 19.75
C GLU A 173 -4.32 -22.78 19.32
N ALA A 174 -4.04 -23.59 18.29
CA ALA A 174 -2.69 -23.82 17.77
C ALA A 174 -2.29 -22.80 16.70
N GLY A 175 -3.26 -22.09 16.12
CA GLY A 175 -3.05 -21.05 15.12
C GLY A 175 -2.52 -19.75 15.73
N ILE A 176 -1.59 -19.10 15.04
CA ILE A 176 -1.14 -17.75 15.40
C ILE A 176 -2.08 -16.71 14.79
N GLN A 177 -2.13 -15.52 15.40
CA GLN A 177 -2.83 -14.35 14.85
C GLN A 177 -4.34 -14.56 14.58
N ALA A 178 -4.93 -15.63 15.12
CA ALA A 178 -6.34 -15.93 14.99
C ALA A 178 -7.19 -14.86 15.68
N GLY A 179 -8.33 -14.52 15.07
CA GLY A 179 -9.25 -13.52 15.62
C GLY A 179 -10.60 -13.51 14.93
N TYR A 180 -11.63 -13.08 15.66
CA TYR A 180 -13.00 -12.99 15.18
C TYR A 180 -13.23 -11.74 14.30
N GLN A 181 -12.64 -11.72 13.12
CA GLN A 181 -12.64 -10.53 12.24
C GLN A 181 -14.03 -10.10 11.76
N GLN A 182 -14.94 -11.06 11.52
CA GLN A 182 -16.30 -10.77 11.06
C GLN A 182 -17.14 -10.07 12.13
N PRO A 183 -17.19 -10.53 13.40
CA PRO A 183 -17.80 -9.76 14.48
C PRO A 183 -17.20 -8.36 14.67
N THR A 184 -15.88 -8.22 14.57
CA THR A 184 -15.19 -6.94 14.86
C THR A 184 -15.56 -5.79 13.92
N THR A 185 -16.04 -6.09 12.71
CA THR A 185 -16.41 -5.04 11.73
C THR A 185 -17.92 -4.92 11.50
N VAL A 186 -18.75 -5.53 12.36
CA VAL A 186 -20.21 -5.35 12.29
C VAL A 186 -20.54 -3.88 12.52
N GLY A 187 -21.31 -3.28 11.60
CA GLY A 187 -21.60 -1.84 11.61
C GLY A 187 -20.51 -0.94 11.00
N LEU A 188 -19.36 -1.50 10.60
CA LEU A 188 -18.28 -0.80 9.91
C LEU A 188 -18.11 -1.24 8.45
N ARG A 189 -18.99 -2.11 7.97
CA ARG A 189 -19.01 -2.62 6.59
C ARG A 189 -20.45 -2.78 6.11
N LYS A 190 -20.66 -2.65 4.80
CA LYS A 190 -21.96 -2.95 4.15
C LYS A 190 -22.16 -4.46 4.01
N TYR A 191 -21.13 -5.14 3.52
CA TYR A 191 -21.09 -6.59 3.39
C TYR A 191 -19.76 -7.13 3.89
N GLY A 192 -19.76 -8.37 4.41
CA GLY A 192 -18.54 -9.11 4.63
C GLY A 192 -18.81 -10.57 4.92
N LYS A 193 -17.89 -11.42 4.48
CA LYS A 193 -18.00 -12.88 4.60
C LYS A 193 -16.63 -13.49 4.86
N ARG A 194 -16.58 -14.51 5.73
CA ARG A 194 -15.42 -15.41 5.84
C ARG A 194 -15.52 -16.47 4.75
N LEU A 195 -14.50 -16.57 3.92
CA LEU A 195 -14.45 -17.55 2.83
C LEU A 195 -13.93 -18.89 3.38
N ILE A 196 -14.79 -19.90 3.45
CA ILE A 196 -14.43 -21.27 3.89
C ILE A 196 -14.63 -22.33 2.80
N THR A 197 -15.28 -21.96 1.69
CA THR A 197 -15.56 -22.85 0.56
C THR A 197 -14.90 -22.29 -0.69
N PRO A 198 -13.74 -22.82 -1.13
CA PRO A 198 -12.99 -22.28 -2.26
C PRO A 198 -13.78 -22.19 -3.57
N GLN A 199 -14.70 -23.13 -3.80
CA GLN A 199 -15.52 -23.19 -5.02
C GLN A 199 -16.44 -21.97 -5.18
N ARG A 200 -16.76 -21.28 -4.07
CA ARG A 200 -17.70 -20.15 -4.05
C ARG A 200 -17.01 -18.77 -4.07
N VAL A 201 -15.69 -18.73 -4.20
CA VAL A 201 -14.93 -17.46 -4.20
C VAL A 201 -15.47 -16.45 -5.22
N HIS A 202 -15.83 -16.92 -6.42
CA HIS A 202 -16.42 -16.09 -7.47
C HIS A 202 -17.77 -15.47 -7.07
N GLU A 203 -18.65 -16.24 -6.41
CA GLU A 203 -19.92 -15.70 -5.87
C GLU A 203 -19.66 -14.63 -4.82
N TYR A 204 -18.74 -14.89 -3.88
CA TYR A 204 -18.45 -13.96 -2.80
C TYR A 204 -17.79 -12.67 -3.30
N ALA A 205 -16.94 -12.76 -4.32
CA ALA A 205 -16.40 -11.60 -5.02
C ALA A 205 -17.56 -10.79 -5.63
N GLY A 206 -18.43 -11.44 -6.41
CA GLY A 206 -19.58 -10.79 -7.04
C GLY A 206 -20.53 -10.12 -6.04
N TYR A 207 -20.75 -10.69 -4.86
CA TYR A 207 -21.52 -10.02 -3.80
C TYR A 207 -20.77 -8.81 -3.24
N ALA A 208 -19.47 -8.94 -2.96
CA ALA A 208 -18.69 -7.84 -2.39
C ALA A 208 -18.64 -6.59 -3.28
N PHE A 209 -18.61 -6.75 -4.61
CA PHE A 209 -18.61 -5.62 -5.56
C PHE A 209 -19.98 -4.98 -5.77
N ARG A 210 -21.08 -5.71 -5.52
CA ARG A 210 -22.45 -5.20 -5.72
C ARG A 210 -23.02 -4.42 -4.55
N GLU A 211 -22.50 -4.67 -3.35
CA GLU A 211 -23.05 -4.11 -2.10
C GLU A 211 -22.68 -2.65 -1.90
#